data_AF-A0A3D0N9A4-F1
#
_entry.id   AF-A0A3D0N9A4-F1
#
_cell.length_a   1.000
_cell.length_b   1.000
_cell.length_c   1.000
_cell.angle_alpha   90.00
_cell.angle_beta   90.00
_cell.angle_gamma   90.00
#
_symmetry.space_group_name_H-M   'P 1'
#
loop_
_entity.id
_entity.type
_entity.pdbx_description
1 polymer ?
#
loop_
_entity_poly.entity_id
_entity_poly.type
_entity_poly.pdbx_seq_one_letter_code
_entity_poly.pdbx_strand_id
1 'polypeptide(L)'
;MASSTMNELRTGCRRGNVSALDALLYHCADAVYAMALTAVDDEATAQAIVREVWRRQLAVLKGLRFEADPAQQLWRLAERTLAERVGREEAHRARRAVMADDGAIGIEGISLPRAVLEELSALTHAEADAIRDRWRVRRTALRAGIAGLVVIALGVWAAVFYQRAQTTGSIAELQYECLRARIARQELPVVMREIIFQLDDPTGADKETAADCERVLLVLEEIGNAETLAQVNGLRYVRERVTRHGLPEFVRSQEETFPEMTGELMRVALVLEEVENL
;
A
#
# COMPACT_ATOMS: atom_id res chain seq x y z
N MET A 1 -16.42 -12.51 23.47
CA MET A 1 -15.38 -13.44 24.00
C MET A 1 -15.26 -14.72 23.18
N ALA A 2 -16.35 -15.40 22.76
CA ALA A 2 -16.31 -16.62 21.92
C ALA A 2 -15.53 -16.52 20.60
N SER A 3 -15.52 -15.33 19.97
CA SER A 3 -14.74 -15.06 18.74
C SER A 3 -13.22 -15.12 18.96
N SER A 4 -12.72 -14.76 20.15
CA SER A 4 -11.28 -14.83 20.46
C SER A 4 -10.83 -16.28 20.61
N THR A 5 -11.61 -17.09 21.33
CA THR A 5 -11.32 -18.51 21.58
C THR A 5 -11.33 -19.35 20.31
N MET A 6 -12.28 -19.12 19.40
CA MET A 6 -12.30 -19.83 18.10
C MET A 6 -11.12 -19.42 17.21
N ASN A 7 -10.74 -18.14 17.21
CA ASN A 7 -9.57 -17.66 16.46
C ASN A 7 -8.26 -18.20 17.03
N GLU A 8 -8.14 -18.31 18.35
CA GLU A 8 -7.00 -18.91 19.04
C GLU A 8 -6.88 -20.41 18.73
N LEU A 9 -7.99 -21.15 18.75
CA LEU A 9 -8.01 -22.57 18.39
C LEU A 9 -7.62 -22.76 16.91
N ARG A 10 -8.22 -21.97 16.01
CA ARG A 10 -7.87 -21.97 14.58
C ARG A 10 -6.38 -21.70 14.36
N THR A 11 -5.84 -20.68 15.01
CA THR A 11 -4.44 -20.29 14.86
C THR A 11 -3.49 -21.31 15.50
N GLY A 12 -3.87 -21.88 16.63
CA GLY A 12 -3.14 -22.94 17.33
C GLY A 12 -3.03 -24.22 16.50
N CYS A 13 -4.15 -24.72 15.97
CA CYS A 13 -4.18 -25.90 15.10
C CYS A 13 -3.31 -25.69 13.86
N ARG A 14 -3.39 -24.50 13.22
CA ARG A 14 -2.57 -24.16 12.06
C ARG A 14 -1.06 -24.16 12.36
N ARG A 15 -0.67 -23.84 13.59
CA ARG A 15 0.74 -23.80 14.02
C ARG A 15 1.27 -25.15 14.51
N GLY A 16 0.43 -26.19 14.56
CA GLY A 16 0.80 -27.46 15.19
C GLY A 16 1.00 -27.32 16.70
N ASN A 17 0.16 -26.50 17.36
CA ASN A 17 0.10 -26.47 18.82
C ASN A 17 -0.70 -27.68 19.30
N VAL A 18 -0.06 -28.57 20.04
CA VAL A 18 -0.63 -29.82 20.55
C VAL A 18 -1.90 -29.54 21.36
N SER A 19 -1.87 -28.59 22.30
CA SER A 19 -3.03 -28.29 23.16
C SER A 19 -4.24 -27.80 22.36
N ALA A 20 -4.02 -27.10 21.24
CA ALA A 20 -5.11 -26.65 20.38
C ALA A 20 -5.69 -27.79 19.54
N LEU A 21 -4.84 -28.71 19.08
CA LEU A 21 -5.26 -29.90 18.35
C LEU A 21 -6.01 -30.88 19.26
N ASP A 22 -5.55 -31.04 20.50
CA ASP A 22 -6.25 -31.83 21.51
C ASP A 22 -7.59 -31.18 21.88
N ALA A 23 -7.63 -29.86 22.09
CA ALA A 23 -8.89 -29.15 22.33
C ALA A 23 -9.89 -29.35 21.18
N LEU A 24 -9.42 -29.33 19.92
CA LEU A 24 -10.25 -29.65 18.76
C LEU A 24 -10.75 -31.11 18.78
N LEU A 25 -9.85 -32.06 19.11
CA LEU A 25 -10.19 -33.47 19.20
C LEU A 25 -11.27 -33.70 20.25
N TYR A 26 -11.05 -33.26 21.49
CA TYR A 26 -12.00 -33.42 22.59
C TYR A 26 -13.33 -32.71 22.33
N HIS A 27 -13.30 -31.57 21.65
CA HIS A 27 -14.54 -30.84 21.33
C HIS A 27 -15.41 -31.53 20.28
N CYS A 28 -14.82 -32.33 19.38
CA CYS A 28 -15.55 -32.87 18.22
C CYS A 28 -15.60 -34.41 18.16
N ALA A 29 -14.77 -35.13 18.90
CA ALA A 29 -14.62 -36.59 18.81
C ALA A 29 -15.95 -37.32 19.04
N ASP A 30 -16.66 -36.99 20.12
CA ASP A 30 -17.91 -37.63 20.50
C ASP A 30 -18.99 -37.42 19.44
N ALA A 31 -19.06 -36.22 18.88
CA ALA A 31 -20.05 -35.88 17.87
C ALA A 31 -19.76 -36.52 16.51
N VAL A 32 -18.49 -36.59 16.10
CA VAL A 32 -18.10 -37.33 14.88
C VAL A 32 -18.37 -38.83 15.06
N TYR A 33 -18.14 -39.36 16.25
CA TYR A 33 -18.45 -40.76 16.58
C TYR A 33 -19.95 -41.05 16.58
N ALA A 34 -20.76 -40.19 17.22
CA ALA A 34 -22.22 -40.28 17.18
C ALA A 34 -22.76 -40.23 15.74
N MET A 35 -22.17 -39.38 14.90
CA MET A 35 -22.53 -39.29 13.48
C MET A 35 -22.22 -40.60 12.74
N ALA A 36 -21.07 -41.22 13.02
CA ALA A 36 -20.68 -42.47 12.39
C ALA A 36 -21.55 -43.65 12.87
N LEU A 37 -21.85 -43.72 14.17
CA LEU A 37 -22.75 -44.73 14.74
C LEU A 37 -24.16 -44.64 14.15
N THR A 38 -24.70 -43.42 14.04
CA THR A 38 -26.04 -43.19 13.47
C THR A 38 -26.14 -43.67 12.00
N ALA A 39 -25.02 -43.70 11.29
CA ALA A 39 -24.99 -44.07 9.87
C ALA A 39 -24.74 -45.55 9.61
N VAL A 40 -23.94 -46.23 10.44
CA VAL A 40 -23.44 -47.59 10.14
C VAL A 40 -23.95 -48.65 11.12
N ASP A 41 -24.50 -48.27 12.27
CA ASP A 41 -25.05 -49.16 13.32
C ASP A 41 -24.10 -50.27 13.80
N ASP A 42 -22.80 -50.15 13.49
CA ASP A 42 -21.71 -51.01 13.95
C ASP A 42 -20.63 -50.14 14.60
N GLU A 43 -20.32 -50.46 15.85
CA GLU A 43 -19.35 -49.74 16.65
C GLU A 43 -17.93 -49.84 16.07
N ALA A 44 -17.52 -51.02 15.58
CA ALA A 44 -16.17 -51.21 15.05
C ALA A 44 -15.95 -50.34 13.80
N THR A 45 -16.93 -50.33 12.89
CA THR A 45 -16.89 -49.50 11.69
C THR A 45 -17.00 -48.01 12.02
N ALA A 46 -17.83 -47.61 12.98
CA ALA A 46 -17.92 -46.21 13.42
C ALA A 46 -16.58 -45.71 13.97
N GLN A 47 -15.91 -46.49 14.82
CA GLN A 47 -14.58 -46.13 15.32
C GLN A 47 -13.54 -46.05 14.19
N ALA A 48 -13.60 -46.95 13.19
CA ALA A 48 -12.71 -46.91 12.03
C ALA A 48 -12.89 -45.62 11.20
N ILE A 49 -14.15 -45.18 11.03
CA ILE A 49 -14.48 -43.93 10.35
C ILE A 49 -13.92 -42.72 11.11
N VAL A 50 -14.09 -42.66 12.44
CA VAL A 50 -13.53 -41.58 13.25
C VAL A 50 -12.00 -41.49 13.08
N ARG A 51 -11.30 -42.64 13.11
CA ARG A 51 -9.85 -42.68 12.85
C ARG A 51 -9.48 -42.17 11.47
N GLU A 52 -10.22 -42.57 10.44
CA GLU A 52 -10.00 -42.13 9.07
C GLU A 52 -10.23 -40.63 8.92
N VAL A 53 -11.31 -40.09 9.48
CA VAL A 53 -11.65 -38.66 9.47
C VAL A 53 -10.54 -37.85 10.16
N TRP A 54 -10.06 -38.31 11.32
CA TRP A 54 -9.00 -37.60 12.03
C TRP A 54 -7.67 -37.61 11.26
N ARG A 55 -7.29 -38.75 10.66
CA ARG A 55 -6.10 -38.82 9.78
C ARG A 55 -6.22 -37.86 8.60
N ARG A 56 -7.39 -37.81 7.96
CA ARG A 56 -7.66 -36.86 6.86
C ARG A 56 -7.56 -35.41 7.35
N GLN A 57 -8.07 -35.10 8.54
CA GLN A 57 -7.96 -33.76 9.13
C GLN A 57 -6.49 -33.35 9.34
N LEU A 58 -5.68 -34.21 9.98
CA LEU A 58 -4.25 -33.95 10.17
C LEU A 58 -3.50 -33.79 8.84
N ALA A 59 -3.84 -34.58 7.82
CA ALA A 59 -3.29 -34.44 6.48
C ALA A 59 -3.61 -33.08 5.85
N VAL A 60 -4.84 -32.57 6.02
CA VAL A 60 -5.20 -31.26 5.50
C VAL A 60 -4.52 -30.11 6.25
N LEU A 61 -4.30 -30.25 7.57
CA LEU A 61 -3.51 -29.25 8.34
C LEU A 61 -2.07 -29.11 7.83
N LYS A 62 -1.49 -30.21 7.32
CA LYS A 62 -0.18 -30.23 6.64
C LYS A 62 -0.22 -29.63 5.22
N GLY A 63 -1.40 -29.51 4.62
CA GLY A 63 -1.62 -29.00 3.27
C GLY A 63 -1.30 -27.51 3.10
N LEU A 64 -1.20 -27.04 1.85
CA LEU A 64 -0.77 -25.67 1.54
C LEU A 64 -1.81 -24.61 1.92
N ARG A 65 -3.10 -24.90 1.71
CA ARG A 65 -4.21 -23.96 1.93
C ARG A 65 -4.95 -24.27 3.23
N PHE A 66 -5.17 -23.25 4.04
CA PHE A 66 -5.91 -23.33 5.29
C PHE A 66 -7.00 -22.25 5.31
N GLU A 67 -8.10 -22.52 4.61
CA GLU A 67 -9.16 -21.54 4.35
C GLU A 67 -10.31 -21.63 5.35
N ALA A 68 -10.62 -22.82 5.86
CA ALA A 68 -11.76 -23.07 6.72
C ALA A 68 -11.40 -23.10 8.22
N ASP A 69 -12.40 -22.89 9.06
CA ASP A 69 -12.35 -23.22 10.49
C ASP A 69 -12.11 -24.73 10.65
N PRO A 70 -11.09 -25.18 11.43
CA PRO A 70 -10.77 -26.59 11.55
C PRO A 70 -11.92 -27.45 12.10
N ALA A 71 -12.80 -26.92 12.95
CA ALA A 71 -13.99 -27.64 13.39
C ALA A 71 -14.97 -27.88 12.23
N GLN A 72 -15.32 -26.81 11.50
CA GLN A 72 -16.19 -26.91 10.32
C GLN A 72 -15.58 -27.82 9.23
N GLN A 73 -14.25 -27.79 9.09
CA GLN A 73 -13.53 -28.64 8.16
C GLN A 73 -13.64 -30.12 8.53
N LEU A 74 -13.45 -30.44 9.81
CA LEU A 74 -13.60 -31.80 10.33
C LEU A 74 -15.00 -32.34 10.03
N TRP A 75 -16.05 -31.53 10.21
CA TRP A 75 -17.42 -31.90 9.86
C TRP A 75 -17.61 -32.22 8.37
N ARG A 76 -17.03 -31.42 7.49
CA ARG A 76 -17.07 -31.70 6.04
C ARG A 76 -16.32 -32.98 5.68
N LEU A 77 -15.21 -33.27 6.37
CA LEU A 77 -14.46 -34.51 6.17
C LEU A 77 -15.22 -35.73 6.71
N ALA A 78 -15.88 -35.60 7.86
CA ALA A 78 -16.73 -36.64 8.42
C ALA A 78 -17.87 -37.02 7.46
N GLU A 79 -18.64 -36.03 7.00
CA GLU A 79 -19.73 -36.24 6.05
C GLU A 79 -19.25 -36.85 4.73
N ARG A 80 -18.12 -36.38 4.18
CA ARG A 80 -17.55 -36.96 2.95
C ARG A 80 -17.11 -38.41 3.13
N THR A 81 -16.41 -38.69 4.23
CA THR A 81 -15.90 -40.04 4.52
C THR A 81 -17.06 -41.01 4.77
N LEU A 82 -18.13 -40.56 5.43
CA LEU A 82 -19.37 -41.32 5.57
C LEU A 82 -20.08 -41.51 4.23
N ALA A 83 -20.17 -40.47 3.42
CA ALA A 83 -20.81 -40.55 2.11
C ALA A 83 -20.12 -41.53 1.16
N GLU A 84 -18.80 -41.73 1.30
CA GLU A 84 -18.04 -42.75 0.57
C GLU A 84 -18.41 -44.19 1.00
N ARG A 85 -18.97 -44.38 2.20
CA ARG A 85 -19.31 -45.70 2.78
C ARG A 85 -20.79 -46.05 2.67
N VAL A 86 -21.66 -45.13 3.04
CA VAL A 86 -23.12 -45.34 3.13
C VAL A 86 -23.91 -44.51 2.10
N GLY A 87 -23.22 -43.68 1.31
CA GLY A 87 -23.87 -42.79 0.36
C GLY A 87 -24.21 -41.41 0.96
N ARG A 88 -24.39 -40.43 0.06
CA ARG A 88 -24.52 -39.01 0.44
C ARG A 88 -25.75 -38.70 1.28
N GLU A 89 -26.89 -39.30 0.95
CA GLU A 89 -28.15 -39.02 1.65
C GLU A 89 -28.13 -39.52 3.10
N GLU A 90 -27.55 -40.70 3.34
CA GLU A 90 -27.40 -41.29 4.67
C GLU A 90 -26.40 -40.51 5.52
N ALA A 91 -25.25 -40.14 4.94
CA ALA A 91 -24.30 -39.28 5.61
C ALA A 91 -24.90 -37.91 5.99
N HIS A 92 -25.71 -37.33 5.11
CA HIS A 92 -26.38 -36.05 5.39
C HIS A 92 -27.47 -36.19 6.46
N ARG A 93 -28.24 -37.28 6.45
CA ARG A 93 -29.21 -37.59 7.51
C ARG A 93 -28.53 -37.76 8.86
N ALA A 94 -27.45 -38.53 8.93
CA ALA A 94 -26.67 -38.73 10.16
C ALA A 94 -26.09 -37.40 10.69
N ARG A 95 -25.62 -36.52 9.80
CA ARG A 95 -25.15 -35.19 10.19
C ARG A 95 -26.23 -34.36 10.86
N ARG A 96 -27.44 -34.33 10.27
CA ARG A 96 -28.59 -33.59 10.82
C ARG A 96 -29.07 -34.15 12.15
N ALA A 97 -28.98 -35.46 12.34
CA ALA A 97 -29.37 -36.09 13.61
C ALA A 97 -28.46 -35.69 14.79
N VAL A 98 -27.19 -35.38 14.52
CA VAL A 98 -26.19 -35.03 15.55
C VAL A 98 -26.05 -33.52 15.79
N MET A 99 -26.51 -32.71 14.84
CA MET A 99 -26.58 -31.26 14.99
C MET A 99 -28.03 -30.87 15.31
N ALA A 100 -28.33 -30.69 16.59
CA ALA A 100 -29.64 -30.23 17.01
C ALA A 100 -29.91 -28.78 16.56
N ASP A 101 -31.18 -28.44 16.36
CA ASP A 101 -31.62 -27.12 15.87
C ASP A 101 -31.25 -25.96 16.82
N ASP A 102 -30.91 -26.26 18.08
CA ASP A 102 -30.44 -25.32 19.10
C ASP A 102 -28.92 -25.06 19.06
N GLY A 103 -28.19 -25.73 18.15
CA GLY A 103 -26.75 -25.63 18.01
C GLY A 103 -25.95 -26.54 18.95
N ALA A 104 -26.60 -27.41 19.73
CA ALA A 104 -25.92 -28.46 20.47
C ALA A 104 -25.32 -29.51 19.52
N ILE A 105 -24.10 -29.95 19.85
CA ILE A 105 -23.30 -30.85 19.02
C ILE A 105 -23.13 -32.18 19.78
N GLY A 106 -23.61 -33.27 19.20
CA GLY A 106 -23.52 -34.61 19.79
C GLY A 106 -24.88 -35.20 20.16
N ILE A 107 -24.88 -36.47 20.56
CA ILE A 107 -26.05 -37.16 21.12
C ILE A 107 -25.72 -37.49 22.57
N GLU A 108 -26.58 -37.09 23.50
CA GLU A 108 -26.38 -37.32 24.92
C GLU A 108 -26.20 -38.82 25.23
N GLY A 109 -25.16 -39.16 25.99
CA GLY A 109 -24.82 -40.54 26.33
C GLY A 109 -23.99 -41.31 25.29
N ILE A 110 -23.73 -40.73 24.11
CA ILE A 110 -22.81 -41.31 23.12
C ILE A 110 -21.44 -40.64 23.24
N SER A 111 -20.47 -41.38 23.76
CA SER A 111 -19.08 -40.93 23.88
C SER A 111 -18.14 -41.88 23.16
N LEU A 112 -17.10 -41.32 22.53
CA LEU A 112 -16.07 -42.13 21.90
C LEU A 112 -15.35 -42.98 22.96
N PRO A 113 -15.14 -44.28 22.73
CA PRO A 113 -14.41 -45.12 23.67
C PRO A 113 -13.02 -44.55 23.97
N ARG A 114 -12.69 -44.49 25.26
CA ARG A 114 -11.48 -43.82 25.77
C ARG A 114 -10.19 -44.32 25.11
N ALA A 115 -10.09 -45.61 24.81
CA ALA A 115 -8.95 -46.19 24.11
C ALA A 115 -8.74 -45.58 22.71
N VAL A 116 -9.82 -45.31 21.97
CA VAL A 116 -9.74 -44.68 20.65
C VAL A 116 -9.38 -43.21 20.79
N LEU A 117 -9.92 -42.52 21.80
CA LEU A 117 -9.58 -41.13 22.07
C LEU A 117 -8.08 -40.96 22.42
N GLU A 118 -7.52 -41.85 23.24
CA GLU A 118 -6.10 -41.90 23.56
C GLU A 118 -5.23 -42.21 22.34
N GLU A 119 -5.66 -43.14 21.47
CA GLU A 119 -5.00 -43.43 20.18
C GLU A 119 -4.93 -42.19 19.27
N LEU A 120 -6.06 -41.46 19.15
CA LEU A 120 -6.15 -40.25 18.33
C LEU A 120 -5.32 -39.10 18.92
N SER A 121 -5.29 -38.97 20.25
CA SER A 121 -4.43 -38.00 20.93
C SER A 121 -2.95 -38.32 20.69
N ALA A 122 -2.54 -39.58 20.79
CA ALA A 122 -1.17 -40.01 20.48
C ALA A 122 -0.79 -39.72 19.02
N LEU A 123 -1.71 -39.96 18.07
CA LEU A 123 -1.50 -39.61 16.66
C LEU A 123 -1.36 -38.10 16.46
N THR A 124 -2.16 -37.29 17.15
CA THR A 124 -2.06 -35.82 17.14
C THR A 124 -0.68 -35.36 17.59
N HIS A 125 -0.17 -35.94 18.69
CA HIS A 125 1.16 -35.60 19.22
C HIS A 125 2.26 -35.98 18.23
N ALA A 126 2.19 -37.16 17.62
CA ALA A 126 3.18 -37.62 16.64
C ALA A 126 3.22 -36.74 15.37
N GLU A 127 2.09 -36.20 14.94
CA GLU A 127 1.97 -35.40 13.72
C GLU A 127 2.12 -33.88 13.94
N ALA A 128 2.11 -33.43 15.20
CA ALA A 128 2.15 -32.00 15.53
C ALA A 128 3.40 -31.29 15.01
N ASP A 129 4.57 -31.93 15.09
CA ASP A 129 5.83 -31.37 14.60
C ASP A 129 5.85 -31.24 13.08
N ALA A 130 5.32 -32.23 12.35
CA ALA A 130 5.19 -32.15 10.90
C ALA A 130 4.28 -31.00 10.46
N ILE A 131 3.18 -30.75 11.18
CA ILE A 131 2.29 -29.61 10.95
C ILE A 131 3.02 -28.28 11.21
N ARG A 132 3.78 -28.21 12.32
CA ARG A 132 4.57 -27.04 12.72
C ARG A 132 5.64 -26.68 11.69
N ASP A 133 6.37 -27.67 11.18
CA ASP A 133 7.41 -27.45 10.17
C ASP A 133 6.82 -26.98 8.84
N ARG A 134 5.72 -27.60 8.39
CA ARG A 134 4.98 -27.14 7.21
C ARG A 134 4.47 -25.70 7.39
N TRP A 135 4.06 -25.31 8.59
CA TRP A 135 3.69 -23.92 8.86
C TRP A 135 4.89 -22.96 8.78
N ARG A 136 6.05 -23.35 9.34
CA ARG A 136 7.28 -22.55 9.26
C ARG A 136 7.71 -22.31 7.81
N VAL A 137 7.72 -23.35 6.98
CA VAL A 137 8.06 -23.28 5.54
C VAL A 137 7.11 -22.34 4.79
N ARG A 138 5.79 -22.43 5.06
CA ARG A 138 4.81 -21.52 4.44
C ARG A 138 5.07 -20.06 4.85
N ARG A 139 5.41 -19.82 6.11
CA ARG A 139 5.66 -18.48 6.63
C ARG A 139 6.94 -17.87 6.04
N THR A 140 8.00 -18.66 5.87
CA THR A 140 9.25 -18.18 5.25
C THR A 140 9.05 -17.89 3.77
N ALA A 141 8.35 -18.76 3.02
CA ALA A 141 8.03 -18.53 1.61
C ALA A 141 7.22 -17.24 1.40
N LEU A 142 6.20 -16.99 2.23
CA LEU A 142 5.39 -15.78 2.15
C LEU A 142 6.22 -14.53 2.47
N ARG A 143 7.08 -14.58 3.48
CA ARG A 143 7.99 -13.47 3.81
C ARG A 143 9.00 -13.20 2.68
N ALA A 144 9.55 -14.24 2.07
CA ALA A 144 10.46 -14.09 0.93
C ALA A 144 9.75 -13.46 -0.27
N GLY A 145 8.50 -13.86 -0.56
CA GLY A 145 7.69 -13.23 -1.62
C GLY A 145 7.41 -11.75 -1.37
N ILE A 146 7.04 -11.38 -0.14
CA ILE A 146 6.84 -9.97 0.23
C ILE A 146 8.15 -9.17 0.11
N ALA A 147 9.27 -9.72 0.59
CA ALA A 147 10.56 -9.07 0.47
C ALA A 147 10.94 -8.82 -1.01
N GLY A 148 10.69 -9.80 -1.89
CA GLY A 148 10.90 -9.66 -3.33
C GLY A 148 10.06 -8.53 -3.94
N LEU A 149 8.78 -8.43 -3.58
CA LEU A 149 7.91 -7.35 -4.04
C LEU A 149 8.38 -5.97 -3.57
N VAL A 150 8.85 -5.86 -2.32
CA VAL A 150 9.41 -4.61 -1.79
C VAL A 150 10.65 -4.19 -2.57
N VAL A 151 11.55 -5.12 -2.89
CA VAL A 151 12.74 -4.83 -3.70
C VAL A 151 12.35 -4.33 -5.10
N ILE A 152 11.37 -4.97 -5.74
CA ILE A 152 10.87 -4.53 -7.06
C ILE A 152 10.27 -3.12 -6.96
N ALA A 153 9.43 -2.87 -5.96
CA ALA A 153 8.81 -1.56 -5.77
C ALA A 153 9.85 -0.46 -5.53
N LEU A 154 10.88 -0.73 -4.72
CA LEU A 154 11.99 0.19 -4.50
C LEU A 154 12.79 0.46 -5.78
N GLY A 155 13.05 -0.59 -6.58
CA GLY A 155 13.73 -0.45 -7.87
C GLY A 155 12.96 0.42 -8.86
N VAL A 156 11.64 0.23 -8.96
CA VAL A 156 10.77 1.06 -9.80
C VAL A 156 10.77 2.51 -9.32
N TRP A 157 10.65 2.74 -8.01
CA TRP A 157 10.69 4.09 -7.44
C TRP A 157 12.03 4.79 -7.73
N ALA A 158 13.15 4.09 -7.54
CA ALA A 158 14.47 4.62 -7.83
C ALA A 158 14.61 4.99 -9.32
N ALA A 159 14.12 4.15 -10.23
CA ALA A 159 14.16 4.42 -11.67
C ALA A 159 13.34 5.65 -12.06
N VAL A 160 12.12 5.80 -11.50
CA VAL A 160 11.27 6.97 -11.75
C VAL A 160 11.92 8.25 -11.24
N PHE A 161 12.51 8.23 -10.05
CA PHE A 161 13.21 9.39 -9.48
C PHE A 161 14.43 9.78 -10.30
N TYR A 162 15.22 8.79 -10.73
CA TYR A 162 16.38 9.03 -11.57
C TYR A 162 16.01 9.67 -12.91
N GLN A 163 14.96 9.15 -13.56
CA GLN A 163 14.48 9.69 -14.84
C GLN A 163 13.93 11.12 -14.69
N ARG A 164 13.20 11.41 -13.60
CA ARG A 164 12.66 12.75 -13.32
C ARG A 164 13.75 13.77 -13.01
N ALA A 165 14.79 13.35 -12.28
CA ALA A 165 15.94 14.21 -11.99
C ALA A 165 16.69 14.61 -13.28
N GLN A 166 16.84 13.70 -14.24
CA GLN A 166 17.53 13.99 -15.50
C GLN A 166 16.74 14.89 -16.46
N THR A 167 15.41 14.76 -16.50
CA THR A 167 14.57 15.54 -17.45
C THR A 167 14.24 16.94 -16.95
N THR A 168 14.10 17.13 -15.64
CA THR A 168 13.70 18.44 -15.09
C THR A 168 14.86 19.44 -15.09
N GLY A 169 16.10 18.98 -14.84
CA GLY A 169 17.28 19.84 -14.84
C GLY A 169 17.62 20.41 -16.23
N SER A 170 17.54 19.59 -17.27
CA SER A 170 17.94 19.99 -18.63
C SER A 170 16.97 20.96 -19.31
N ILE A 171 15.66 20.85 -19.03
CA ILE A 171 14.66 21.75 -19.61
C ILE A 171 14.71 23.13 -18.96
N ALA A 172 14.80 23.19 -17.62
CA ALA A 172 14.87 24.46 -16.90
C ALA A 172 16.16 25.24 -17.23
N GLU A 173 17.28 24.53 -17.39
CA GLU A 173 18.56 25.12 -17.80
C GLU A 173 18.47 25.70 -19.23
N LEU A 174 17.87 24.96 -20.17
CA LEU A 174 17.66 25.45 -21.54
C LEU A 174 16.70 26.65 -21.59
N GLN A 175 15.62 26.64 -20.82
CA GLN A 175 14.70 27.78 -20.73
C GLN A 175 15.40 29.02 -20.15
N TYR A 176 16.23 28.83 -19.12
CA TYR A 176 17.04 29.90 -18.53
C TYR A 176 18.06 30.46 -19.52
N GLU A 177 18.76 29.62 -20.27
CA GLU A 177 19.68 30.07 -21.33
C GLU A 177 18.97 30.90 -22.39
N CYS A 178 17.78 30.46 -22.82
CA CYS A 178 16.95 31.19 -23.80
C CYS A 178 16.50 32.54 -23.26
N LEU A 179 16.08 32.59 -22.00
CA LEU A 179 15.68 33.82 -21.31
C LEU A 179 16.84 34.82 -21.22
N ARG A 180 18.00 34.36 -20.74
CA ARG A 180 19.21 35.18 -20.63
C ARG A 180 19.64 35.73 -22.00
N ALA A 181 19.67 34.88 -23.03
CA ALA A 181 20.02 35.29 -24.37
C ALA A 181 19.06 36.37 -24.91
N ARG A 182 17.77 36.29 -24.56
CA ARG A 182 16.76 37.29 -24.94
C ARG A 182 16.99 38.62 -24.24
N ILE A 183 17.22 38.61 -22.92
CA ILE A 183 17.51 39.81 -22.13
C ILE A 183 18.74 40.53 -22.68
N ALA A 184 19.82 39.79 -22.98
CA ALA A 184 21.04 40.36 -23.52
C ALA A 184 20.86 40.91 -24.94
N ARG A 185 20.19 40.16 -25.83
CA ARG A 185 20.01 40.54 -27.24
C ARG A 185 19.08 41.74 -27.43
N GLN A 186 18.07 41.88 -26.57
CA GLN A 186 17.09 42.96 -26.63
C GLN A 186 17.44 44.14 -25.72
N GLU A 187 18.58 44.08 -25.03
CA GLU A 187 19.07 45.13 -24.12
C GLU A 187 18.00 45.62 -23.13
N LEU A 188 17.16 44.70 -22.63
CA LEU A 188 16.01 45.03 -21.76
C LEU A 188 16.37 45.84 -20.49
N PRO A 189 17.55 45.66 -19.85
CA PRO A 189 17.99 46.56 -18.78
C PRO A 189 18.10 48.04 -19.20
N VAL A 190 18.45 48.31 -20.46
CA VAL A 190 18.59 49.68 -20.99
C VAL A 190 17.23 50.38 -21.05
N VAL A 191 16.19 49.65 -21.44
CA VAL A 191 14.79 50.14 -21.49
C VAL A 191 14.35 50.67 -20.12
N MET A 192 14.58 49.89 -19.05
CA MET A 192 14.21 50.31 -17.70
C MET A 192 15.05 51.47 -17.19
N ARG A 193 16.33 51.53 -17.58
CA ARG A 193 17.21 52.65 -17.24
C ARG A 193 16.77 53.94 -17.91
N GLU A 194 16.31 53.87 -19.15
CA GLU A 194 15.77 55.00 -19.90
C GLU A 194 14.49 55.55 -19.25
N ILE A 195 13.58 54.68 -18.80
CA ILE A 195 12.39 55.10 -18.04
C ILE A 195 12.78 55.84 -16.76
N ILE A 196 13.72 55.31 -15.98
CA ILE A 196 14.20 55.98 -14.75
C ILE A 196 14.75 57.38 -15.06
N PHE A 197 15.45 57.55 -16.18
CA PHE A 197 16.00 58.84 -16.60
C PHE A 197 14.94 59.83 -17.11
N GLN A 198 13.79 59.36 -17.56
CA GLN A 198 12.70 60.19 -18.06
C GLN A 198 11.71 60.61 -16.95
N LEU A 199 11.87 60.12 -15.72
CA LEU A 199 11.07 60.57 -14.57
C LEU A 199 11.44 62.00 -14.15
N ASP A 200 10.43 62.83 -13.87
CA ASP A 200 10.60 64.25 -13.56
C ASP A 200 11.16 64.50 -12.15
N ASP A 201 10.73 63.72 -11.14
CA ASP A 201 11.23 63.79 -9.77
C ASP A 201 11.41 62.40 -9.13
N PRO A 202 12.48 61.66 -9.50
CA PRO A 202 12.73 60.31 -9.00
C PRO A 202 13.07 60.24 -7.50
N THR A 203 13.33 61.38 -6.85
CA THR A 203 13.62 61.44 -5.41
C THR A 203 12.44 61.90 -4.56
N GLY A 204 11.42 62.50 -5.18
CA GLY A 204 10.22 63.03 -4.53
C GLY A 204 8.96 62.36 -5.06
N ALA A 205 8.25 63.02 -5.98
CA ALA A 205 6.92 62.58 -6.42
C ALA A 205 6.92 61.20 -7.09
N ASP A 206 7.98 60.86 -7.85
CA ASP A 206 8.07 59.61 -8.63
C ASP A 206 8.91 58.53 -7.92
N LYS A 207 9.21 58.72 -6.64
CA LYS A 207 10.12 57.86 -5.88
C LYS A 207 9.72 56.38 -5.87
N GLU A 208 8.42 56.10 -5.80
CA GLU A 208 7.91 54.73 -5.79
C GLU A 208 8.08 54.07 -7.16
N THR A 209 7.70 54.77 -8.24
CA THR A 209 7.89 54.35 -9.63
C THR A 209 9.37 54.12 -9.96
N ALA A 210 10.25 55.01 -9.52
CA ALA A 210 11.69 54.87 -9.68
C ALA A 210 12.21 53.61 -8.95
N ALA A 211 11.76 53.37 -7.72
CA ALA A 211 12.16 52.20 -6.95
C ALA A 211 11.70 50.88 -7.59
N ASP A 212 10.50 50.83 -8.17
CA ASP A 212 10.02 49.65 -8.89
C ASP A 212 10.72 49.45 -10.24
N CYS A 213 11.04 50.52 -10.96
CA CYS A 213 11.90 50.43 -12.15
C CYS A 213 13.31 49.90 -11.81
N GLU A 214 13.89 50.34 -10.70
CA GLU A 214 15.17 49.82 -10.20
C GLU A 214 15.09 48.34 -9.82
N ARG A 215 13.98 47.90 -9.22
CA ARG A 215 13.77 46.47 -8.90
C ARG A 215 13.72 45.62 -10.16
N VAL A 216 13.01 46.07 -11.21
CA VAL A 216 12.98 45.39 -12.50
C VAL A 216 14.37 45.34 -13.13
N LEU A 217 15.08 46.48 -13.15
CA LEU A 217 16.43 46.58 -13.69
C LEU A 217 17.38 45.56 -13.02
N LEU A 218 17.37 45.50 -11.69
CA LEU A 218 18.21 44.57 -10.93
C LEU A 218 17.89 43.11 -11.24
N VAL A 219 16.62 42.75 -11.41
CA VAL A 219 16.22 41.39 -11.80
C VAL A 219 16.77 41.04 -13.19
N LEU A 220 16.62 41.93 -14.16
CA LEU A 220 17.10 41.69 -15.53
C LEU A 220 18.63 41.61 -15.60
N GLU A 221 19.35 42.47 -14.86
CA GLU A 221 20.81 42.44 -14.80
C GLU A 221 21.33 41.18 -14.09
N GLU A 222 20.68 40.74 -13.01
CA GLU A 222 21.05 39.51 -12.29
C GLU A 222 20.91 38.27 -13.19
N ILE A 223 19.85 38.19 -13.98
CA ILE A 223 19.65 37.10 -14.96
C ILE A 223 20.62 37.23 -16.14
N GLY A 224 20.81 38.44 -16.67
CA GLY A 224 21.72 38.70 -17.79
C GLY A 224 23.17 38.32 -17.48
N ASN A 225 23.61 38.56 -16.25
CA ASN A 225 25.00 38.39 -15.82
C ASN A 225 25.34 36.98 -15.30
N ALA A 226 24.37 36.20 -14.82
CA ALA A 226 24.64 34.86 -14.31
C ALA A 226 24.80 33.83 -15.46
N GLU A 227 25.90 33.06 -15.46
CA GLU A 227 26.23 32.19 -16.60
C GLU A 227 25.35 30.95 -16.71
N THR A 228 24.98 30.39 -15.56
CA THR A 228 24.16 29.20 -15.46
C THR A 228 23.07 29.40 -14.41
N LEU A 229 22.00 28.61 -14.51
CA LEU A 229 20.91 28.62 -13.54
C LEU A 229 21.41 28.37 -12.10
N ALA A 230 22.49 27.59 -11.95
CA ALA A 230 23.11 27.28 -10.66
C ALA A 230 23.87 28.47 -10.03
N GLN A 231 24.32 29.44 -10.84
CA GLN A 231 24.99 30.66 -10.36
C GLN A 231 24.02 31.75 -9.92
N VAL A 232 22.74 31.65 -10.31
CA VAL A 232 21.69 32.50 -9.76
C VAL A 232 21.47 32.07 -8.30
N ASN A 233 22.12 32.75 -7.37
CA ASN A 233 22.15 32.41 -5.93
C ASN A 233 20.77 32.25 -5.25
N GLY A 234 19.68 32.58 -5.95
CA GLY A 234 18.44 31.86 -5.80
C GLY A 234 17.44 32.27 -6.86
N LEU A 235 17.25 31.48 -7.92
CA LEU A 235 16.14 31.68 -8.88
C LEU A 235 14.81 31.83 -8.13
N ARG A 236 14.63 31.04 -7.07
CA ARG A 236 13.50 31.17 -6.14
C ARG A 236 13.37 32.58 -5.53
N TYR A 237 14.47 33.22 -5.18
CA TYR A 237 14.51 34.57 -4.62
C TYR A 237 14.28 35.66 -5.67
N VAL A 238 14.79 35.47 -6.90
CA VAL A 238 14.46 36.34 -8.04
C VAL A 238 12.96 36.27 -8.31
N ARG A 239 12.41 35.07 -8.47
CA ARG A 239 10.97 34.82 -8.66
C ARG A 239 10.13 35.38 -7.52
N GLU A 240 10.52 35.14 -6.27
CA GLU A 240 9.81 35.67 -5.11
C GLU A 240 9.79 37.21 -5.09
N ARG A 241 10.86 37.88 -5.54
CA ARG A 241 10.86 39.35 -5.69
C ARG A 241 9.93 39.80 -6.81
N VAL A 242 9.96 39.15 -7.98
CA VAL A 242 9.08 39.47 -9.11
C VAL A 242 7.61 39.38 -8.69
N THR A 243 7.22 38.27 -8.07
CA THR A 243 5.83 38.04 -7.64
C THR A 243 5.42 38.91 -6.46
N ARG A 244 6.29 39.11 -5.46
CA ARG A 244 5.96 39.93 -4.28
C ARG A 244 5.69 41.39 -4.63
N HIS A 245 6.40 41.91 -5.63
CA HIS A 245 6.28 43.31 -6.05
C HIS A 245 5.37 43.50 -7.27
N GLY A 246 4.77 42.44 -7.81
CA GLY A 246 3.90 42.54 -9.00
C GLY A 246 4.60 43.22 -10.17
N LEU A 247 5.88 42.89 -10.38
CA LEU A 247 6.73 43.60 -11.35
C LEU A 247 6.20 43.51 -12.80
N PRO A 248 5.63 42.39 -13.28
CA PRO A 248 5.03 42.35 -14.62
C PRO A 248 3.86 43.32 -14.78
N GLU A 249 2.96 43.40 -13.79
CA GLU A 249 1.82 44.32 -13.79
C GLU A 249 2.27 45.77 -13.69
N PHE A 250 3.29 46.05 -12.87
CA PHE A 250 3.91 47.37 -12.79
C PHE A 250 4.44 47.81 -14.15
N VAL A 251 5.22 46.99 -14.84
CA VAL A 251 5.79 47.31 -16.15
C VAL A 251 4.70 47.60 -17.18
N ARG A 252 3.60 46.82 -17.17
CA ARG A 252 2.44 47.08 -18.05
C ARG A 252 1.77 48.43 -17.76
N SER A 253 1.65 48.81 -16.48
CA SER A 253 1.07 50.12 -16.13
C SER A 253 1.89 51.30 -16.64
N GLN A 254 3.19 51.10 -16.92
CA GLN A 254 4.05 52.14 -17.47
C GLN A 254 3.80 52.39 -18.97
N GLU A 255 3.11 51.50 -19.68
CA GLU A 255 2.80 51.68 -21.11
C GLU A 255 1.92 52.92 -21.36
N GLU A 256 1.02 53.25 -20.42
CA GLU A 256 0.18 54.46 -20.51
C GLU A 256 1.00 55.75 -20.30
N THR A 257 2.07 55.66 -19.51
CA THR A 257 2.94 56.80 -19.16
C THR A 257 4.03 57.01 -20.21
N PHE A 258 4.53 55.92 -20.81
CA PHE A 258 5.58 55.90 -21.82
C PHE A 258 5.11 55.21 -23.11
N PRO A 259 4.16 55.80 -23.86
CA PRO A 259 3.55 55.15 -25.02
C PRO A 259 4.56 54.85 -26.14
N GLU A 260 5.63 55.64 -26.24
CA GLU A 260 6.69 55.45 -27.24
C GLU A 260 7.51 54.16 -27.01
N MET A 261 7.49 53.60 -25.79
CA MET A 261 8.25 52.41 -25.39
C MET A 261 7.38 51.17 -25.19
N THR A 262 6.11 51.20 -25.61
CA THR A 262 5.13 50.14 -25.38
C THR A 262 5.64 48.76 -25.84
N GLY A 263 6.32 48.70 -26.99
CA GLY A 263 6.83 47.45 -27.55
C GLY A 263 7.95 46.83 -26.70
N GLU A 264 8.80 47.67 -26.13
CA GLU A 264 9.92 47.32 -25.26
C GLU A 264 9.43 46.94 -23.87
N LEU A 265 8.48 47.69 -23.31
CA LEU A 265 7.83 47.42 -22.02
C LEU A 265 7.08 46.09 -22.02
N MET A 266 6.35 45.79 -23.10
CA MET A 266 5.70 44.49 -23.28
C MET A 266 6.72 43.34 -23.24
N ARG A 267 7.90 43.51 -23.84
CA ARG A 267 8.96 42.49 -23.81
C ARG A 267 9.56 42.32 -22.43
N VAL A 268 9.73 43.41 -21.67
CA VAL A 268 10.17 43.36 -20.27
C VAL A 268 9.13 42.61 -19.43
N ALA A 269 7.84 42.94 -19.55
CA ALA A 269 6.76 42.28 -18.82
C ALA A 269 6.72 40.77 -19.11
N LEU A 270 6.79 40.38 -20.39
CA LEU A 270 6.81 38.97 -20.79
C LEU A 270 8.02 38.19 -20.23
N VAL A 271 9.19 38.83 -20.17
CA VAL A 271 10.38 38.22 -19.56
C VAL A 271 10.19 38.02 -18.06
N LEU A 272 9.61 38.98 -17.36
CA LEU A 272 9.32 38.85 -15.93
C LEU A 272 8.27 37.77 -15.66
N GLU A 273 7.24 37.64 -16.49
CA GLU A 273 6.28 36.52 -16.40
C GLU A 273 6.94 35.16 -16.65
N GLU A 274 7.88 35.09 -17.59
CA GLU A 274 8.66 33.87 -17.82
C GLU A 274 9.49 33.51 -16.57
N VAL A 275 10.05 34.51 -15.87
CA VAL A 275 10.75 34.35 -14.58
C VAL A 275 9.83 33.84 -13.47
N GLU A 276 8.57 34.26 -13.42
CA GLU A 276 7.61 33.74 -12.44
C GLU A 276 7.30 32.24 -12.61
N ASN A 277 7.42 31.77 -13.86
CA ASN A 277 7.04 30.42 -14.28
C ASN A 277 8.22 29.44 -14.35
N LEU A 278 9.45 29.90 -14.12
CA LEU A 278 10.65 29.08 -13.92
C LEU A 278 10.73 28.49 -12.48
#